data_AF-A0A7J4VG45-F1
#
_entry.id   AF-A0A7J4VG45-F1
#
_cell.length_a   1.000
_cell.length_b   1.000
_cell.length_c   1.000
_cell.angle_alpha   90.00
_cell.angle_beta   90.00
_cell.angle_gamma   90.00
#
_symmetry.space_group_name_H-M   'P 1'
#
loop_
_entity.id
_entity.type
_entity.pdbx_description
1 polymer ?
#
loop_
_entity_poly.entity_id
_entity_poly.type
_entity_poly.pdbx_seq_one_letter_code
_entity_poly.pdbx_strand_id
1 'polypeptide(L)'
;MIEKLVLLDLDGVLTDTTEPVFKKFKDGLEKCDLNSIPMIDGAIDFIKRLKSNSGIKIAVISDSHPHYVQPIITEFFDVPFLALADKPNTSKTKTFLLNTFGEIKDFNRRAIMIGDSWLDIELARGLEIPSIYTKLYKFKTIDIRDDLGSHDRALKSGPTFEAGSFNEIEDILSQPKQKLLCLEAYFVKDKSSVSRELSLTEVCGKTKTVISLSRQQLGGCDRFGLLNIYNEFQKINRNPEVVSTLASGLNYFLAQFQSSITLNDPILSYIPEKSNTSNPKKMVEIWEKLDAIQSKESLFLWDGIINNSTKSYAHKYDRQKFLETHLQVKNESIDGRDVIVIDDQYTTGATAETSINKLWEKGAKNVYFITFFYLINLVVTDKVCPKCGKYFQIKVRKKDGAKFLSCASPEFGGIGCGNIQNL
;
A
#
# COMPACT_ATOMS: atom_id res chain seq x y z
N MET A 1 -2.26 -0.45 31.79
CA MET A 1 -1.29 -0.69 30.71
C MET A 1 -1.88 -0.17 29.41
N ILE A 2 -1.08 0.44 28.52
CA ILE A 2 -1.56 0.88 27.21
C ILE A 2 -1.80 -0.36 26.34
N GLU A 3 -3.04 -0.57 25.90
CA GLU A 3 -3.37 -1.63 24.94
C GLU A 3 -3.13 -1.14 23.51
N LYS A 4 -3.53 0.10 23.21
CA LYS A 4 -3.32 0.73 21.90
C LYS A 4 -3.03 2.23 22.01
N LEU A 5 -2.17 2.72 21.13
CA LEU A 5 -1.88 4.14 20.90
C LEU A 5 -2.32 4.51 19.48
N VAL A 6 -3.20 5.49 19.36
CA VAL A 6 -3.72 6.02 18.09
C VAL A 6 -3.09 7.38 17.85
N LEU A 7 -2.31 7.47 16.76
CA LEU A 7 -1.76 8.73 16.26
C LEU A 7 -2.68 9.23 15.14
N LEU A 8 -3.07 10.48 15.18
CA LEU A 8 -3.97 11.08 14.18
C LEU A 8 -3.31 12.30 13.55
N ASP A 9 -3.45 12.46 12.24
CA ASP A 9 -3.29 13.78 11.66
C ASP A 9 -4.42 14.72 12.13
N LEU A 10 -4.19 16.02 12.04
CA LEU A 10 -5.20 17.05 12.32
C LEU A 10 -5.96 17.42 11.04
N ASP A 11 -5.21 17.83 10.03
CA ASP A 11 -5.74 18.36 8.78
C ASP A 11 -6.21 17.19 7.90
N GLY A 12 -7.41 17.27 7.32
CA GLY A 12 -7.97 16.18 6.50
C GLY A 12 -8.49 14.96 7.29
N VAL A 13 -8.17 14.84 8.58
CA VAL A 13 -8.70 13.76 9.45
C VAL A 13 -9.70 14.28 10.47
N LEU A 14 -9.34 15.35 11.20
CA LEU A 14 -10.19 15.93 12.24
C LEU A 14 -10.79 17.27 11.81
N THR A 15 -10.06 18.03 10.97
CA THR A 15 -10.49 19.34 10.42
C THR A 15 -10.54 19.31 8.90
N ASP A 16 -11.55 19.91 8.28
CA ASP A 16 -11.71 20.00 6.82
C ASP A 16 -11.04 21.26 6.25
N THR A 17 -9.74 21.38 6.49
CA THR A 17 -8.97 22.61 6.20
C THR A 17 -8.01 22.42 5.04
N THR A 18 -8.28 21.46 4.16
CA THR A 18 -7.38 21.08 3.05
C THR A 18 -7.31 22.14 1.94
N GLU A 19 -8.25 23.09 1.94
CA GLU A 19 -8.31 24.24 1.06
C GLU A 19 -7.15 25.24 1.27
N PRO A 20 -6.59 25.84 0.19
CA PRO A 20 -5.47 26.78 0.27
C PRO A 20 -5.71 28.00 1.17
N VAL A 21 -6.97 28.41 1.36
CA VAL A 21 -7.33 29.54 2.23
C VAL A 21 -6.85 29.37 3.68
N PHE A 22 -6.75 28.12 4.15
CA PHE A 22 -6.30 27.83 5.50
C PHE A 22 -4.78 27.81 5.66
N LYS A 23 -4.01 27.80 4.55
CA LYS A 23 -2.55 27.63 4.55
C LYS A 23 -1.85 28.69 5.41
N LYS A 24 -2.28 29.96 5.33
CA LYS A 24 -1.73 31.06 6.13
C LYS A 24 -1.87 30.86 7.65
N PHE A 25 -2.92 30.18 8.09
CA PHE A 25 -3.10 29.84 9.50
C PHE A 25 -2.20 28.66 9.88
N LYS A 26 -2.17 27.62 9.04
CA LYS A 26 -1.32 26.43 9.20
C LYS A 26 0.16 26.78 9.25
N ASP A 27 0.60 27.77 8.48
CA ASP A 27 1.97 28.27 8.48
C ASP A 27 2.25 29.23 9.65
N GLY A 28 1.24 29.58 10.46
CA GLY A 28 1.36 30.48 11.60
C GLY A 28 1.49 31.97 11.25
N LEU A 29 1.21 32.34 9.99
CA LEU A 29 1.29 33.71 9.49
C LEU A 29 0.12 34.58 9.97
N GLU A 30 -1.04 33.95 10.19
CA GLU A 30 -2.23 34.61 10.72
C GLU A 30 -2.84 33.80 11.87
N LYS A 31 -3.58 34.49 12.76
CA LYS A 31 -4.40 33.83 13.76
C LYS A 31 -5.68 33.31 13.12
N CYS A 32 -6.07 32.10 13.48
CA CYS A 32 -7.34 31.55 13.04
C CYS A 32 -8.45 31.85 14.04
N ASP A 33 -9.64 32.22 13.54
CA ASP A 33 -10.87 32.16 14.32
C ASP A 33 -11.33 30.71 14.40
N LEU A 34 -11.42 30.17 15.63
CA LEU A 34 -11.80 28.77 15.86
C LEU A 34 -13.22 28.46 15.36
N ASN A 35 -14.13 29.43 15.37
CA ASN A 35 -15.48 29.25 14.87
C ASN A 35 -15.53 29.09 13.34
N SER A 36 -14.46 29.49 12.66
CA SER A 36 -14.33 29.39 11.20
C SER A 36 -13.64 28.11 10.74
N ILE A 37 -13.12 27.29 11.66
CA ILE A 37 -12.48 26.01 11.32
C ILE A 37 -13.57 24.95 11.10
N PRO A 38 -13.75 24.45 9.86
CA PRO A 38 -14.66 23.35 9.62
C PRO A 38 -14.09 22.06 10.24
N MET A 39 -14.91 21.38 11.03
CA MET A 39 -14.60 20.05 11.53
C MET A 39 -15.07 19.00 10.54
N ILE A 40 -14.36 17.88 10.46
CA ILE A 40 -14.88 16.70 9.76
C ILE A 40 -16.09 16.18 10.56
N ASP A 41 -17.19 15.88 9.87
CA ASP A 41 -18.42 15.40 10.48
C ASP A 41 -18.15 14.15 11.35
N GLY A 42 -18.48 14.25 12.64
CA GLY A 42 -18.28 13.17 13.61
C GLY A 42 -16.90 13.09 14.26
N ALA A 43 -15.94 13.96 13.89
CA ALA A 43 -14.57 13.93 14.43
C ALA A 43 -14.53 14.09 15.96
N ILE A 44 -15.28 15.05 16.50
CA ILE A 44 -15.34 15.30 17.94
C ILE A 44 -15.89 14.08 18.69
N ASP A 45 -16.99 13.49 18.18
CA ASP A 45 -17.60 12.32 18.81
C ASP A 45 -16.72 11.07 18.70
N PHE A 46 -16.01 10.91 17.58
CA PHE A 46 -15.04 9.85 17.41
C PHE A 46 -13.92 9.94 18.45
N ILE A 47 -13.33 11.13 18.67
CA ILE A 47 -12.30 11.32 19.71
C ILE A 47 -12.87 11.06 21.12
N LYS A 48 -14.10 11.53 21.41
CA LYS A 48 -14.76 11.23 22.70
C LYS A 48 -14.93 9.72 22.92
N ARG A 49 -15.36 8.97 21.90
CA ARG A 49 -15.51 7.51 21.98
C ARG A 49 -14.17 6.83 22.21
N LEU A 50 -13.12 7.21 21.48
CA LEU A 50 -11.78 6.67 21.72
C LEU A 50 -11.26 6.98 23.13
N LYS A 51 -11.47 8.22 23.65
CA LYS A 51 -11.09 8.60 25.03
C LYS A 51 -11.84 7.79 26.09
N SER A 52 -13.09 7.43 25.83
CA SER A 52 -13.91 6.63 26.75
C SER A 52 -13.42 5.18 26.89
N ASN A 53 -12.60 4.70 25.94
CA ASN A 53 -11.99 3.38 26.00
C ASN A 53 -10.67 3.43 26.80
N SER A 54 -10.67 2.84 28.00
CA SER A 54 -9.51 2.85 28.90
C SER A 54 -8.23 2.19 28.34
N GLY A 55 -8.36 1.36 27.29
CA GLY A 55 -7.24 0.71 26.61
C GLY A 55 -6.56 1.59 25.54
N ILE A 56 -7.19 2.69 25.12
CA ILE A 56 -6.72 3.53 24.02
C ILE A 56 -6.10 4.82 24.55
N LYS A 57 -4.90 5.13 24.06
CA LYS A 57 -4.27 6.45 24.16
C LYS A 57 -4.28 7.12 22.79
N ILE A 58 -4.36 8.44 22.80
CA ILE A 58 -4.52 9.24 21.58
C ILE A 58 -3.47 10.34 21.59
N ALA A 59 -2.89 10.62 20.43
CA ALA A 59 -2.15 11.85 20.19
C ALA A 59 -2.38 12.37 18.78
N VAL A 60 -2.38 13.70 18.62
CA VAL A 60 -2.42 14.35 17.30
C VAL A 60 -1.02 14.70 16.84
N ILE A 61 -0.67 14.37 15.59
CA ILE A 61 0.64 14.59 14.97
C ILE A 61 0.42 15.41 13.69
N SER A 62 0.70 16.71 13.76
CA SER A 62 0.45 17.66 12.66
C SER A 62 1.74 18.37 12.23
N ASP A 63 1.87 18.59 10.93
CA ASP A 63 2.95 19.44 10.37
C ASP A 63 2.65 20.93 10.50
N SER A 64 1.43 21.30 10.87
CA SER A 64 1.01 22.68 11.01
C SER A 64 1.64 23.35 12.25
N HIS A 65 1.71 24.69 12.22
CA HIS A 65 2.29 25.53 13.25
C HIS A 65 1.51 25.45 14.58
N PRO A 66 2.16 25.52 15.75
CA PRO A 66 1.48 25.46 17.05
C PRO A 66 0.42 26.53 17.26
N HIS A 67 0.57 27.73 16.67
CA HIS A 67 -0.47 28.78 16.71
C HIS A 67 -1.81 28.35 16.09
N TYR A 68 -1.81 27.36 15.21
CA TYR A 68 -3.01 26.77 14.62
C TYR A 68 -3.42 25.49 15.34
N VAL A 69 -2.47 24.58 15.58
CA VAL A 69 -2.75 23.27 16.18
C VAL A 69 -3.24 23.40 17.62
N GLN A 70 -2.53 24.13 18.48
CA GLN A 70 -2.80 24.15 19.91
C GLN A 70 -4.23 24.65 20.24
N PRO A 71 -4.70 25.80 19.71
CA PRO A 71 -6.04 26.28 20.01
C PRO A 71 -7.14 25.28 19.62
N ILE A 72 -7.00 24.63 18.46
CA ILE A 72 -7.97 23.62 17.98
C ILE A 72 -7.97 22.40 18.91
N ILE A 73 -6.79 21.88 19.25
CA ILE A 73 -6.71 20.69 20.10
C ILE A 73 -7.23 20.98 21.51
N THR A 74 -6.87 22.12 22.10
CA THR A 74 -7.32 22.48 23.45
C THR A 74 -8.84 22.69 23.52
N GLU A 75 -9.43 23.31 22.52
CA GLU A 75 -10.88 23.59 22.51
C GLU A 75 -11.72 22.34 22.22
N PHE A 76 -11.35 21.55 21.20
CA PHE A 76 -12.28 20.54 20.65
C PHE A 76 -11.97 19.10 21.08
N PHE A 77 -10.71 18.76 21.37
CA PHE A 77 -10.29 17.37 21.49
C PHE A 77 -9.65 17.02 22.84
N ASP A 78 -8.90 17.97 23.42
CA ASP A 78 -8.20 17.84 24.70
C ASP A 78 -7.36 16.54 24.74
N VAL A 79 -6.40 16.44 23.83
CA VAL A 79 -5.47 15.31 23.70
C VAL A 79 -4.03 15.81 23.55
N PRO A 80 -3.01 15.01 23.92
CA PRO A 80 -1.62 15.34 23.61
C PRO A 80 -1.42 15.58 22.11
N PHE A 81 -0.58 16.54 21.74
CA PHE A 81 -0.30 16.83 20.34
C PHE A 81 1.15 17.22 20.10
N LEU A 82 1.61 16.96 18.87
CA LEU A 82 2.87 17.44 18.30
C LEU A 82 2.54 18.30 17.08
N ALA A 83 2.93 19.58 17.15
CA ALA A 83 2.91 20.50 16.01
C ALA A 83 4.29 20.54 15.34
N LEU A 84 4.37 20.98 14.07
CA LEU A 84 5.60 20.98 13.27
C LEU A 84 6.33 19.62 13.31
N ALA A 85 5.55 18.54 13.16
CA ALA A 85 6.03 17.16 13.27
C ALA A 85 7.13 16.81 12.26
N ASP A 86 7.17 17.51 11.11
CA ASP A 86 8.12 17.30 10.01
C ASP A 86 7.95 15.93 9.35
N LYS A 87 6.71 15.47 9.14
CA LYS A 87 6.44 14.18 8.50
C LYS A 87 7.12 14.13 7.11
N PRO A 88 7.68 12.97 6.69
CA PRO A 88 7.63 11.65 7.34
C PRO A 88 8.77 11.39 8.34
N ASN A 89 9.49 12.43 8.80
CA ASN A 89 10.57 12.30 9.77
C ASN A 89 10.09 11.67 11.09
N THR A 90 10.80 10.65 11.57
CA THR A 90 10.39 9.91 12.77
C THR A 90 10.94 10.49 14.06
N SER A 91 12.01 11.30 14.01
CA SER A 91 12.79 11.65 15.21
C SER A 91 12.01 12.52 16.20
N LYS A 92 11.35 13.59 15.72
CA LYS A 92 10.51 14.44 16.58
C LYS A 92 9.36 13.65 17.20
N THR A 93 8.67 12.86 16.37
CA THR A 93 7.56 12.00 16.82
C THR A 93 8.01 11.01 17.87
N LYS A 94 9.15 10.31 17.69
CA LYS A 94 9.68 9.37 18.69
C LYS A 94 9.97 10.07 20.03
N THR A 95 10.64 11.22 20.00
CA THR A 95 10.95 12.00 21.20
C THR A 95 9.68 12.45 21.91
N PHE A 96 8.71 12.97 21.16
CA PHE A 96 7.41 13.37 21.70
C PHE A 96 6.69 12.20 22.37
N LEU A 97 6.61 11.05 21.71
CA LEU A 97 5.92 9.86 22.24
C LEU A 97 6.59 9.33 23.50
N LEU A 98 7.93 9.28 23.53
CA LEU A 98 8.68 8.87 24.72
C LEU A 98 8.43 9.81 25.90
N ASN A 99 8.45 11.13 25.66
CA ASN A 99 8.22 12.12 26.72
C ASN A 99 6.77 12.12 27.22
N THR A 100 5.81 11.82 26.35
CA THR A 100 4.38 11.89 26.66
C THR A 100 3.85 10.61 27.29
N PHE A 101 4.29 9.45 26.78
CA PHE A 101 3.72 8.14 27.14
C PHE A 101 4.74 7.18 27.77
N GLY A 102 6.03 7.57 27.85
CA GLY A 102 7.10 6.67 28.27
C GLY A 102 7.44 5.61 27.22
N GLU A 103 8.24 4.62 27.60
CA GLU A 103 8.53 3.48 26.73
C GLU A 103 7.31 2.58 26.57
N ILE A 104 6.90 2.36 25.32
CA ILE A 104 5.79 1.47 24.97
C ILE A 104 6.37 0.14 24.48
N LYS A 105 6.25 -0.91 25.29
CA LYS A 105 6.62 -2.26 24.89
C LYS A 105 5.82 -2.71 23.67
N ASP A 106 6.50 -3.34 22.71
CA ASP A 106 5.91 -3.79 21.44
C ASP A 106 5.20 -2.64 20.70
N PHE A 107 5.80 -1.44 20.67
CA PHE A 107 5.25 -0.25 20.04
C PHE A 107 4.67 -0.51 18.63
N ASN A 108 5.42 -1.22 17.78
CA ASN A 108 4.99 -1.63 16.43
C ASN A 108 3.73 -2.52 16.38
N ARG A 109 3.31 -3.11 17.51
CA ARG A 109 2.09 -3.92 17.65
C ARG A 109 0.94 -3.16 18.32
N ARG A 110 1.25 -2.07 19.00
CA ARG A 110 0.30 -1.32 19.84
C ARG A 110 0.02 0.08 19.32
N ALA A 111 0.79 0.61 18.38
CA ALA A 111 0.54 1.91 17.78
C ALA A 111 -0.05 1.78 16.37
N ILE A 112 -0.79 2.79 15.94
CA ILE A 112 -1.33 2.94 14.59
C ILE A 112 -1.41 4.42 14.25
N MET A 113 -1.06 4.76 13.00
CA MET A 113 -1.22 6.12 12.46
C MET A 113 -2.49 6.21 11.62
N ILE A 114 -3.22 7.30 11.76
CA ILE A 114 -4.41 7.61 10.97
C ILE A 114 -4.16 8.95 10.28
N GLY A 115 -4.18 8.95 8.95
CA GLY A 115 -3.84 10.11 8.16
C GLY A 115 -4.52 10.08 6.81
N ASP A 116 -4.46 11.19 6.10
CA ASP A 116 -5.05 11.38 4.77
C ASP A 116 -3.98 11.69 3.71
N SER A 117 -2.71 11.69 4.09
CA SER A 117 -1.61 11.99 3.20
C SER A 117 -0.60 10.84 3.10
N TRP A 118 0.22 10.87 2.06
CA TRP A 118 1.34 9.95 1.91
C TRP A 118 2.40 10.15 3.01
N LEU A 119 2.50 11.36 3.59
CA LEU A 119 3.42 11.69 4.67
C LEU A 119 3.10 10.92 5.94
N ASP A 120 1.81 10.77 6.28
CA ASP A 120 1.36 10.00 7.45
C ASP A 120 1.69 8.52 7.29
N ILE A 121 1.46 7.99 6.09
CA ILE A 121 1.73 6.59 5.75
C ILE A 121 3.23 6.32 5.84
N GLU A 122 4.06 7.22 5.31
CA GLU A 122 5.52 7.07 5.38
C GLU A 122 6.06 7.28 6.80
N LEU A 123 5.50 8.20 7.58
CA LEU A 123 5.82 8.32 9.02
C LEU A 123 5.53 7.00 9.73
N ALA A 124 4.34 6.42 9.54
CA ALA A 124 3.93 5.16 10.14
C ALA A 124 4.89 4.03 9.79
N ARG A 125 5.26 3.93 8.51
CA ARG A 125 6.21 2.92 8.02
C ARG A 125 7.63 3.14 8.55
N GLY A 126 8.07 4.39 8.71
CA GLY A 126 9.33 4.74 9.37
C GLY A 126 9.34 4.42 10.86
N LEU A 127 8.16 4.47 11.49
CA LEU A 127 7.90 4.04 12.87
C LEU A 127 7.63 2.53 12.99
N GLU A 128 7.54 1.80 11.87
CA GLU A 128 7.20 0.38 11.78
C GLU A 128 5.84 0.01 12.36
N ILE A 129 4.89 0.96 12.38
CA ILE A 129 3.52 0.78 12.85
C ILE A 129 2.54 0.72 11.68
N PRO A 130 1.39 0.05 11.82
CA PRO A 130 0.31 0.11 10.84
C PRO A 130 -0.18 1.54 10.59
N SER A 131 -0.79 1.76 9.42
CA SER A 131 -1.47 3.00 9.07
C SER A 131 -2.86 2.77 8.48
N ILE A 132 -3.75 3.72 8.75
CA ILE A 132 -5.05 3.86 8.08
C ILE A 132 -4.98 5.10 7.21
N TYR A 133 -5.11 4.91 5.90
CA TYR A 133 -5.31 6.01 4.95
C TYR A 133 -6.80 6.36 4.88
N THR A 134 -7.14 7.60 5.15
CA THR A 134 -8.53 8.04 5.28
C THR A 134 -8.98 8.88 4.09
N LYS A 135 -10.28 8.81 3.79
CA LYS A 135 -10.96 9.63 2.77
C LYS A 135 -12.18 10.34 3.39
N LEU A 136 -11.96 11.01 4.52
CA LEU A 136 -13.04 11.61 5.32
C LEU A 136 -13.54 12.96 4.78
N TYR A 137 -12.77 13.60 3.91
CA TYR A 137 -13.13 14.85 3.26
C TYR A 137 -13.20 14.69 1.74
N LYS A 138 -13.85 15.67 1.10
CA LYS A 138 -13.93 15.74 -0.37
C LYS A 138 -12.93 16.76 -0.89
N PHE A 139 -12.00 16.31 -1.72
CA PHE A 139 -11.09 17.20 -2.43
C PHE A 139 -11.86 18.14 -3.35
N LYS A 140 -11.64 19.44 -3.20
CA LYS A 140 -12.12 20.47 -4.14
C LYS A 140 -11.00 20.95 -5.07
N THR A 141 -9.74 20.89 -4.65
CA THR A 141 -8.54 21.18 -5.46
C THR A 141 -7.35 20.31 -5.05
N ILE A 142 -6.50 19.90 -6.00
CA ILE A 142 -5.24 19.16 -5.74
C ILE A 142 -4.11 20.18 -5.49
N ASP A 143 -3.43 20.14 -4.34
CA ASP A 143 -2.22 20.96 -4.10
C ASP A 143 -0.99 20.22 -4.64
N ILE A 144 -0.35 20.80 -5.67
CA ILE A 144 0.77 20.21 -6.43
C ILE A 144 2.06 20.15 -5.59
N ARG A 145 2.18 20.94 -4.51
CA ARG A 145 3.42 21.00 -3.71
C ARG A 145 3.49 19.93 -2.63
N ASP A 146 2.36 19.61 -2.01
CA ASP A 146 2.24 18.64 -0.92
C ASP A 146 1.61 17.31 -1.38
N ASP A 147 1.17 17.23 -2.64
CA ASP A 147 0.41 16.11 -3.23
C ASP A 147 -0.87 15.76 -2.43
N LEU A 148 -1.42 16.74 -1.70
CA LEU A 148 -2.73 16.62 -1.05
C LEU A 148 -3.78 16.41 -2.15
N GLY A 149 -4.42 15.24 -2.14
CA GLY A 149 -5.34 14.79 -3.19
C GLY A 149 -4.78 13.76 -4.16
N SER A 150 -3.48 13.47 -4.10
CA SER A 150 -2.86 12.40 -4.90
C SER A 150 -3.13 11.04 -4.26
N HIS A 151 -4.35 10.54 -4.47
CA HIS A 151 -4.78 9.22 -4.02
C HIS A 151 -3.76 8.13 -4.40
N ASP A 152 -3.26 8.19 -5.63
CA ASP A 152 -2.26 7.25 -6.17
C ASP A 152 -0.96 7.25 -5.38
N ARG A 153 -0.47 8.43 -4.95
CA ARG A 153 0.77 8.53 -4.18
C ARG A 153 0.59 7.92 -2.79
N ALA A 154 -0.49 8.27 -2.10
CA ALA A 154 -0.80 7.71 -0.79
C ALA A 154 -0.91 6.17 -0.86
N LEU A 155 -1.64 5.64 -1.86
CA LEU A 155 -1.74 4.20 -2.06
C LEU A 155 -0.40 3.53 -2.36
N LYS A 156 0.44 4.14 -3.20
CA LYS A 156 1.80 3.65 -3.48
C LYS A 156 2.72 3.77 -2.27
N SER A 157 2.48 4.68 -1.33
CA SER A 157 3.20 4.71 -0.05
C SER A 157 2.82 3.54 0.87
N GLY A 158 1.73 2.83 0.57
CA GLY A 158 1.46 1.49 1.10
C GLY A 158 0.79 1.45 2.47
N PRO A 159 -0.38 2.08 2.65
CA PRO A 159 -1.11 2.02 3.91
C PRO A 159 -1.51 0.59 4.25
N THR A 160 -1.62 0.28 5.55
CA THR A 160 -2.10 -1.04 6.00
C THR A 160 -3.59 -1.21 5.71
N PHE A 161 -4.35 -0.15 5.97
CA PHE A 161 -5.79 -0.12 5.85
C PHE A 161 -6.25 1.15 5.13
N GLU A 162 -7.49 1.13 4.66
CA GLU A 162 -8.22 2.32 4.25
C GLU A 162 -9.52 2.44 5.01
N ALA A 163 -9.97 3.68 5.20
CA ALA A 163 -11.28 3.96 5.76
C ALA A 163 -11.92 5.20 5.13
N GLY A 164 -13.20 5.08 4.75
CA GLY A 164 -14.03 6.18 4.28
C GLY A 164 -14.87 6.84 5.39
N SER A 165 -14.87 6.30 6.60
CA SER A 165 -15.63 6.84 7.73
C SER A 165 -14.97 6.55 9.08
N PHE A 166 -15.35 7.29 10.12
CA PHE A 166 -14.92 7.00 11.49
C PHE A 166 -15.37 5.62 11.98
N ASN A 167 -16.53 5.13 11.54
CA ASN A 167 -17.01 3.79 11.90
C ASN A 167 -16.10 2.70 11.32
N GLU A 168 -15.64 2.85 10.08
CA GLU A 168 -14.68 1.92 9.48
C GLU A 168 -13.32 1.97 10.21
N ILE A 169 -12.90 3.14 10.67
CA ILE A 169 -11.72 3.27 11.54
C ILE A 169 -11.92 2.47 12.83
N GLU A 170 -13.06 2.61 13.51
CA GLU A 170 -13.37 1.86 14.73
C GLU A 170 -13.41 0.34 14.48
N ASP A 171 -13.95 -0.11 13.35
CA ASP A 171 -13.91 -1.51 12.91
C ASP A 171 -12.47 -2.02 12.72
N ILE A 172 -11.61 -1.23 12.07
CA ILE A 172 -10.19 -1.59 11.88
C ILE A 172 -9.47 -1.66 13.24
N LEU A 173 -9.77 -0.73 14.14
CA LEU A 173 -9.16 -0.72 15.47
C LEU A 173 -9.61 -1.93 16.30
N SER A 174 -10.85 -2.39 16.16
CA SER A 174 -11.36 -3.55 16.90
C SER A 174 -10.96 -4.88 16.27
N GLN A 175 -11.00 -5.00 14.95
CA GLN A 175 -10.79 -6.26 14.21
C GLN A 175 -9.77 -6.09 13.07
N PRO A 176 -8.51 -5.70 13.37
CA PRO A 176 -7.55 -5.30 12.34
C PRO A 176 -7.23 -6.42 11.36
N LYS A 177 -7.19 -7.68 11.81
CA LYS A 177 -6.82 -8.81 10.93
C LYS A 177 -7.86 -9.09 9.84
N GLN A 178 -9.14 -8.85 10.12
CA GLN A 178 -10.24 -9.04 9.16
C GLN A 178 -10.33 -7.89 8.14
N LYS A 179 -9.57 -6.81 8.36
CA LYS A 179 -9.49 -5.66 7.45
C LYS A 179 -8.17 -5.61 6.68
N LEU A 180 -7.25 -6.54 6.92
CA LEU A 180 -6.01 -6.69 6.15
C LEU A 180 -6.33 -7.11 4.72
N LEU A 181 -5.41 -6.83 3.79
CA LEU A 181 -5.49 -7.42 2.45
C LEU A 181 -5.48 -8.96 2.53
N CYS A 182 -6.20 -9.62 1.62
CA CYS A 182 -6.50 -11.05 1.71
C CYS A 182 -5.28 -11.93 2.03
N LEU A 183 -4.17 -11.76 1.32
CA LEU A 183 -2.98 -12.57 1.59
C LEU A 183 -2.30 -12.17 2.89
N GLU A 184 -2.28 -10.88 3.25
CA GLU A 184 -1.76 -10.44 4.56
C GLU A 184 -2.52 -11.08 5.73
N ALA A 185 -3.86 -11.16 5.62
CA ALA A 185 -4.72 -11.83 6.61
C ALA A 185 -4.38 -13.33 6.74
N TYR A 186 -4.25 -14.02 5.60
CA TYR A 186 -3.92 -15.45 5.58
C TYR A 186 -2.58 -15.76 6.26
N PHE A 187 -1.54 -14.96 6.02
CA PHE A 187 -0.24 -15.14 6.67
C PHE A 187 -0.24 -14.83 8.17
N VAL A 188 -1.24 -14.11 8.69
CA VAL A 188 -1.46 -13.94 10.15
C VAL A 188 -2.53 -14.88 10.72
N LYS A 189 -2.85 -15.95 9.98
CA LYS A 189 -3.81 -17.01 10.32
C LYS A 189 -5.23 -16.49 10.53
N ASP A 190 -5.65 -15.60 9.64
CA ASP A 190 -7.00 -15.03 9.61
C ASP A 190 -7.52 -14.99 8.16
N LYS A 191 -8.75 -14.50 7.95
CA LYS A 191 -9.36 -14.37 6.63
C LYS A 191 -9.90 -12.97 6.41
N SER A 192 -9.72 -12.48 5.20
CA SER A 192 -10.24 -11.20 4.73
C SER A 192 -10.46 -11.27 3.22
N SER A 193 -11.56 -10.71 2.73
CA SER A 193 -11.81 -10.55 1.30
C SER A 193 -11.29 -9.23 0.75
N VAL A 194 -10.68 -8.38 1.60
CA VAL A 194 -10.19 -7.07 1.21
C VAL A 194 -9.08 -7.22 0.17
N SER A 195 -9.16 -6.40 -0.87
CA SER A 195 -8.15 -6.32 -1.92
C SER A 195 -7.86 -4.87 -2.27
N ARG A 196 -6.75 -4.66 -2.98
CA ARG A 196 -6.30 -3.35 -3.45
C ARG A 196 -6.66 -3.22 -4.91
N GLU A 197 -7.65 -2.41 -5.24
CA GLU A 197 -7.85 -1.96 -6.62
C GLU A 197 -6.73 -0.98 -6.99
N LEU A 198 -6.04 -1.27 -8.10
CA LEU A 198 -4.93 -0.48 -8.64
C LEU A 198 -5.31 0.26 -9.92
N SER A 199 -6.31 -0.23 -10.63
CA SER A 199 -6.87 0.37 -11.83
C SER A 199 -8.22 -0.27 -12.12
N LEU A 200 -9.20 0.56 -12.49
CA LEU A 200 -10.47 0.16 -13.05
C LEU A 200 -10.75 1.01 -14.28
N THR A 201 -11.23 0.39 -15.36
CA THR A 201 -11.71 1.13 -16.53
C THR A 201 -12.79 0.34 -17.22
N GLU A 202 -13.84 1.04 -17.63
CA GLU A 202 -14.95 0.49 -18.39
C GLU A 202 -15.02 1.17 -19.75
N VAL A 203 -15.04 0.38 -20.83
CA VAL A 203 -15.11 0.88 -22.20
C VAL A 203 -16.10 0.02 -22.98
N CYS A 204 -17.17 0.63 -23.51
CA CYS A 204 -18.16 -0.05 -24.36
C CYS A 204 -18.71 -1.36 -23.76
N GLY A 205 -18.97 -1.40 -22.44
CA GLY A 205 -19.48 -2.59 -21.75
C GLY A 205 -18.43 -3.68 -21.47
N LYS A 206 -17.14 -3.39 -21.70
CA LYS A 206 -16.00 -4.20 -21.28
C LYS A 206 -15.32 -3.58 -20.06
N THR A 207 -14.94 -4.39 -19.09
CA THR A 207 -14.25 -3.94 -17.88
C THR A 207 -12.82 -4.47 -17.83
N LYS A 208 -11.85 -3.59 -17.50
CA LYS A 208 -10.51 -3.98 -17.07
C LYS A 208 -10.31 -3.60 -15.61
N THR A 209 -9.93 -4.57 -14.80
CA THR A 209 -9.64 -4.33 -13.39
C THR A 209 -8.29 -4.93 -13.05
N VAL A 210 -7.45 -4.17 -12.35
CA VAL A 210 -6.19 -4.66 -11.79
C VAL A 210 -6.28 -4.62 -10.28
N ILE A 211 -6.10 -5.77 -9.64
CA ILE A 211 -6.25 -5.97 -8.20
C ILE A 211 -4.97 -6.56 -7.63
N SER A 212 -4.65 -6.22 -6.37
CA SER A 212 -3.60 -6.89 -5.61
C SER A 212 -4.07 -7.33 -4.24
N LEU A 213 -3.47 -8.41 -3.73
CA LEU A 213 -3.91 -9.09 -2.51
C LEU A 213 -2.98 -8.90 -1.31
N SER A 214 -1.84 -8.23 -1.48
CA SER A 214 -0.94 -7.86 -0.39
C SER A 214 0.11 -6.84 -0.82
N ARG A 215 0.76 -6.21 0.16
CA ARG A 215 1.88 -5.30 -0.06
C ARG A 215 3.21 -6.03 -0.12
N GLN A 216 4.03 -5.67 -1.10
CA GLN A 216 5.46 -5.90 -1.07
C GLN A 216 6.20 -4.60 -0.80
N GLN A 217 6.76 -4.50 0.39
CA GLN A 217 7.54 -3.34 0.82
C GLN A 217 8.91 -3.24 0.17
N LEU A 218 9.28 -2.01 -0.16
CA LEU A 218 10.68 -1.59 -0.29
C LEU A 218 11.08 -0.90 1.01
N GLY A 219 11.94 -1.53 1.82
CA GLY A 219 12.45 -0.93 3.04
C GLY A 219 11.58 -1.15 4.29
N GLY A 220 11.54 -0.13 5.15
CA GLY A 220 10.74 -0.14 6.39
C GLY A 220 9.24 -0.25 6.09
N CYS A 221 8.55 -1.06 6.88
CA CYS A 221 7.11 -1.29 6.80
C CYS A 221 6.61 -1.83 8.13
N ASP A 222 5.29 -1.84 8.31
CA ASP A 222 4.64 -2.53 9.40
C ASP A 222 4.78 -4.06 9.28
N ARG A 223 4.35 -4.76 10.34
CA ARG A 223 4.48 -6.21 10.49
C ARG A 223 3.68 -7.06 9.50
N PHE A 224 2.76 -6.47 8.74
CA PHE A 224 1.87 -7.20 7.83
C PHE A 224 2.37 -7.23 6.39
N GLY A 225 3.32 -6.35 6.02
CA GLY A 225 3.94 -6.38 4.68
C GLY A 225 4.72 -7.67 4.42
N LEU A 226 4.57 -8.25 3.23
CA LEU A 226 4.97 -9.63 2.91
C LEU A 226 6.27 -9.75 2.12
N LEU A 227 7.25 -8.84 2.26
CA LEU A 227 8.53 -8.93 1.56
C LEU A 227 9.28 -10.26 1.78
N ASN A 228 9.26 -10.80 2.99
CA ASN A 228 9.89 -12.09 3.30
C ASN A 228 9.21 -13.24 2.52
N ILE A 229 7.88 -13.22 2.45
CA ILE A 229 7.08 -14.21 1.70
C ILE A 229 7.33 -14.06 0.21
N TYR A 230 7.36 -12.83 -0.32
CA TYR A 230 7.74 -12.58 -1.70
C TYR A 230 9.11 -13.19 -2.01
N ASN A 231 10.13 -12.91 -1.19
CA ASN A 231 11.47 -13.46 -1.40
C ASN A 231 11.49 -14.99 -1.32
N GLU A 232 10.75 -15.58 -0.39
CA GLU A 232 10.61 -17.04 -0.26
C GLU A 232 9.97 -17.66 -1.50
N PHE A 233 8.89 -17.05 -2.01
CA PHE A 233 8.18 -17.49 -3.20
C PHE A 233 9.06 -17.47 -4.47
N GLN A 234 10.07 -16.59 -4.53
CA GLN A 234 10.99 -16.53 -5.66
C GLN A 234 12.08 -17.64 -5.61
N LYS A 235 12.25 -18.38 -4.51
CA LYS A 235 13.28 -19.43 -4.39
C LYS A 235 12.93 -20.70 -5.17
N ILE A 236 13.96 -21.37 -5.71
CA ILE A 236 13.81 -22.66 -6.39
C ILE A 236 13.28 -23.71 -5.40
N ASN A 237 13.90 -23.79 -4.22
CA ASN A 237 13.52 -24.65 -3.10
C ASN A 237 12.60 -23.91 -2.10
N ARG A 238 11.58 -23.22 -2.62
CA ARG A 238 10.63 -22.47 -1.78
C ARG A 238 9.91 -23.38 -0.79
N ASN A 239 9.59 -22.82 0.38
CA ASN A 239 8.82 -23.51 1.38
C ASN A 239 7.41 -23.91 0.85
N PRO A 240 7.05 -25.21 0.84
CA PRO A 240 5.73 -25.68 0.42
C PRO A 240 4.57 -25.05 1.21
N GLU A 241 4.77 -24.71 2.48
CA GLU A 241 3.77 -24.03 3.31
C GLU A 241 3.44 -22.64 2.77
N VAL A 242 4.45 -21.90 2.28
CA VAL A 242 4.24 -20.58 1.66
C VAL A 242 3.42 -20.71 0.39
N VAL A 243 3.75 -21.68 -0.47
CA VAL A 243 2.98 -21.95 -1.70
C VAL A 243 1.53 -22.32 -1.37
N SER A 244 1.34 -23.23 -0.41
CA SER A 244 0.01 -23.65 0.03
C SER A 244 -0.81 -22.49 0.62
N THR A 245 -0.17 -21.61 1.40
CA THR A 245 -0.83 -20.44 1.98
C THR A 245 -1.23 -19.42 0.92
N LEU A 246 -0.36 -19.16 -0.07
CA LEU A 246 -0.67 -18.30 -1.21
C LEU A 246 -1.85 -18.84 -2.03
N ALA A 247 -1.84 -20.13 -2.36
CA ALA A 247 -2.92 -20.77 -3.10
C ALA A 247 -4.25 -20.75 -2.32
N SER A 248 -4.20 -21.06 -1.01
CA SER A 248 -5.39 -21.05 -0.15
C SER A 248 -6.01 -19.65 -0.01
N GLY A 249 -5.16 -18.63 0.14
CA GLY A 249 -5.60 -17.24 0.21
C GLY A 249 -6.20 -16.76 -1.12
N LEU A 250 -5.57 -17.11 -2.24
CA LEU A 250 -6.11 -16.77 -3.57
C LEU A 250 -7.43 -17.51 -3.85
N ASN A 251 -7.55 -18.80 -3.54
CA ASN A 251 -8.81 -19.54 -3.69
C ASN A 251 -9.93 -18.91 -2.87
N TYR A 252 -9.64 -18.52 -1.62
CA TYR A 252 -10.61 -17.81 -0.79
C TYR A 252 -11.03 -16.48 -1.42
N PHE A 253 -10.07 -15.67 -1.88
CA PHE A 253 -10.38 -14.42 -2.57
C PHE A 253 -11.25 -14.66 -3.81
N LEU A 254 -10.87 -15.61 -4.68
CA LEU A 254 -11.61 -15.92 -5.90
C LEU A 254 -13.04 -16.40 -5.61
N ALA A 255 -13.24 -17.21 -4.57
CA ALA A 255 -14.57 -17.65 -4.16
C ALA A 255 -15.46 -16.49 -3.69
N GLN A 256 -14.90 -15.54 -2.92
CA GLN A 256 -15.61 -14.32 -2.51
C GLN A 256 -15.83 -13.36 -3.69
N PHE A 257 -14.87 -13.31 -4.62
CA PHE A 257 -14.98 -12.49 -5.81
C PHE A 257 -16.12 -12.99 -6.71
N GLN A 258 -16.17 -14.30 -6.98
CA GLN A 258 -17.24 -14.91 -7.76
C GLN A 258 -18.63 -14.77 -7.11
N SER A 259 -18.73 -14.71 -5.78
CA SER A 259 -20.01 -14.48 -5.10
C SER A 259 -20.47 -13.03 -5.13
N SER A 260 -19.56 -12.08 -5.39
CA SER A 260 -19.85 -10.64 -5.40
C SER A 260 -20.11 -10.06 -6.78
N ILE A 261 -19.71 -10.76 -7.85
CA ILE A 261 -19.96 -10.33 -9.23
C ILE A 261 -20.49 -11.46 -10.11
N THR A 262 -21.25 -11.11 -11.15
CA THR A 262 -21.69 -12.09 -12.16
C THR A 262 -20.62 -12.23 -13.24
N LEU A 263 -19.97 -13.38 -13.28
CA LEU A 263 -18.98 -13.73 -14.29
C LEU A 263 -19.63 -14.45 -15.48
N ASN A 264 -19.25 -14.07 -16.70
CA ASN A 264 -19.69 -14.72 -17.94
C ASN A 264 -18.66 -15.74 -18.42
N ASP A 265 -18.96 -17.03 -18.25
CA ASP A 265 -18.09 -18.15 -18.66
C ASP A 265 -16.60 -17.92 -18.33
N PRO A 266 -16.26 -17.81 -17.03
CA PRO A 266 -14.95 -17.32 -16.61
C PRO A 266 -13.82 -18.31 -16.89
N ILE A 267 -12.73 -17.80 -17.45
CA ILE A 267 -11.45 -18.51 -17.61
C ILE A 267 -10.46 -18.05 -16.55
N LEU A 268 -9.80 -18.99 -15.87
CA LEU A 268 -8.65 -18.71 -15.03
C LEU A 268 -7.34 -19.02 -15.76
N SER A 269 -6.52 -17.98 -15.93
CA SER A 269 -5.20 -18.05 -16.54
C SER A 269 -4.13 -17.42 -15.66
N TYR A 270 -2.87 -17.50 -16.09
CA TYR A 270 -1.72 -16.95 -15.37
C TYR A 270 -0.65 -16.43 -16.34
N ILE A 271 0.21 -15.53 -15.84
CA ILE A 271 1.41 -15.10 -16.58
C ILE A 271 2.53 -16.12 -16.34
N PRO A 272 3.00 -16.86 -17.37
CA PRO A 272 4.08 -17.82 -17.20
C PRO A 272 5.42 -17.14 -16.95
N GLU A 273 6.36 -17.86 -16.34
CA GLU A 273 7.73 -17.38 -16.22
C GLU A 273 8.44 -17.38 -17.58
N LYS A 274 9.40 -16.47 -17.74
CA LYS A 274 10.30 -16.44 -18.89
C LYS A 274 11.26 -17.63 -18.82
N SER A 275 11.73 -18.11 -19.96
CA SER A 275 12.66 -19.24 -20.06
C SER A 275 13.99 -19.03 -19.32
N ASN A 276 14.48 -17.80 -19.20
CA ASN A 276 15.69 -17.44 -18.44
C ASN A 276 15.45 -17.18 -16.96
N THR A 277 14.21 -17.32 -16.46
CA THR A 277 13.94 -17.09 -15.05
C THR A 277 14.64 -18.19 -14.27
N SER A 278 15.37 -17.82 -13.21
CA SER A 278 16.10 -18.77 -12.35
C SER A 278 15.21 -19.81 -11.68
N ASN A 279 13.89 -19.66 -11.77
CA ASN A 279 12.90 -20.50 -11.12
C ASN A 279 11.68 -20.71 -12.03
N PRO A 280 11.76 -21.65 -12.98
CA PRO A 280 10.65 -21.93 -13.87
C PRO A 280 9.49 -22.56 -13.08
N LYS A 281 8.24 -22.28 -13.49
CA LYS A 281 6.99 -22.93 -13.01
C LYS A 281 6.39 -22.43 -11.69
N LYS A 282 6.76 -21.26 -11.16
CA LYS A 282 6.18 -20.79 -9.88
C LYS A 282 4.69 -20.46 -9.93
N MET A 283 4.24 -19.83 -11.01
CA MET A 283 2.85 -19.42 -11.19
C MET A 283 1.98 -20.61 -11.55
N VAL A 284 2.49 -21.55 -12.37
CA VAL A 284 1.74 -22.78 -12.69
C VAL A 284 1.53 -23.65 -11.46
N GLU A 285 2.52 -23.74 -10.55
CA GLU A 285 2.38 -24.48 -9.30
C GLU A 285 1.25 -23.94 -8.41
N ILE A 286 1.06 -22.61 -8.36
CA ILE A 286 -0.09 -22.02 -7.65
C ILE A 286 -1.37 -22.29 -8.44
N TRP A 287 -1.38 -22.00 -9.74
CA TRP A 287 -2.55 -22.14 -10.61
C TRP A 287 -3.15 -23.55 -10.63
N GLU A 288 -2.30 -24.59 -10.59
CA GLU A 288 -2.75 -25.98 -10.51
C GLU A 288 -3.53 -26.27 -9.21
N LYS A 289 -3.17 -25.61 -8.11
CA LYS A 289 -3.82 -25.74 -6.79
C LYS A 289 -5.12 -24.94 -6.68
N LEU A 290 -5.45 -24.11 -7.67
CA LEU A 290 -6.68 -23.31 -7.64
C LEU A 290 -7.87 -24.12 -8.12
N ASP A 291 -8.98 -24.01 -7.40
CA ASP A 291 -10.23 -24.76 -7.62
C ASP A 291 -11.49 -23.87 -7.62
N ALA A 292 -11.36 -22.61 -7.21
CA ALA A 292 -12.48 -21.66 -7.20
C ALA A 292 -13.09 -21.42 -8.59
N ILE A 293 -12.27 -21.45 -9.65
CA ILE A 293 -12.70 -21.34 -11.05
C ILE A 293 -12.33 -22.62 -11.79
N GLN A 294 -13.33 -23.29 -12.37
CA GLN A 294 -13.17 -24.62 -12.97
C GLN A 294 -12.50 -24.58 -14.35
N SER A 295 -12.88 -23.63 -15.21
CA SER A 295 -12.27 -23.46 -16.53
C SER A 295 -10.88 -22.83 -16.38
N LYS A 296 -9.85 -23.66 -16.55
CA LYS A 296 -8.45 -23.31 -16.39
C LYS A 296 -7.74 -23.46 -17.73
N GLU A 297 -7.28 -22.35 -18.31
CA GLU A 297 -6.60 -22.32 -19.60
C GLU A 297 -5.30 -21.51 -19.52
N SER A 298 -4.20 -22.04 -20.06
CA SER A 298 -2.92 -21.35 -20.14
C SER A 298 -2.92 -20.47 -21.39
N LEU A 299 -3.42 -19.23 -21.29
CA LEU A 299 -3.65 -18.34 -22.43
C LEU A 299 -2.35 -17.69 -22.92
N PHE A 300 -1.31 -17.60 -22.10
CA PHE A 300 -0.09 -16.86 -22.42
C PHE A 300 1.08 -17.78 -22.76
N LEU A 301 1.93 -17.35 -23.68
CA LEU A 301 3.24 -17.95 -23.95
C LEU A 301 4.29 -16.87 -24.21
N TRP A 302 5.55 -17.20 -23.93
CA TRP A 302 6.69 -16.39 -24.32
C TRP A 302 7.21 -16.85 -25.68
N ASP A 303 7.42 -15.91 -26.59
CA ASP A 303 8.01 -16.16 -27.90
C ASP A 303 9.54 -16.05 -27.86
N GLY A 304 10.21 -17.11 -28.30
CA GLY A 304 11.66 -17.22 -28.37
C GLY A 304 12.40 -17.42 -27.04
N ILE A 305 13.73 -17.43 -27.12
CA ILE A 305 14.62 -17.44 -25.95
C ILE A 305 14.77 -16.01 -25.46
N ILE A 306 14.22 -15.72 -24.29
CA ILE A 306 14.28 -14.41 -23.67
C ILE A 306 15.54 -14.32 -22.82
N ASN A 307 16.53 -13.52 -23.24
CA ASN A 307 17.76 -13.32 -22.47
C ASN A 307 17.70 -12.12 -21.51
N ASN A 308 16.73 -11.22 -21.69
CA ASN A 308 16.59 -9.99 -20.91
C ASN A 308 15.38 -10.02 -19.96
N SER A 309 15.41 -9.22 -18.90
CA SER A 309 14.31 -9.09 -17.93
C SER A 309 13.51 -7.82 -18.18
N THR A 310 12.21 -7.82 -17.89
CA THR A 310 11.42 -6.57 -17.86
C THR A 310 11.93 -5.62 -16.78
N LYS A 311 12.57 -6.16 -15.74
CA LYS A 311 13.17 -5.39 -14.64
C LYS A 311 14.44 -4.63 -15.06
N SER A 312 15.06 -4.95 -16.21
CA SER A 312 16.24 -4.23 -16.71
C SER A 312 15.90 -2.89 -17.38
N TYR A 313 14.62 -2.65 -17.68
CA TYR A 313 14.15 -1.39 -18.25
C TYR A 313 13.62 -0.48 -17.15
N ALA A 314 14.11 0.76 -17.08
CA ALA A 314 13.69 1.73 -16.08
C ALA A 314 12.27 2.26 -16.33
N HIS A 315 11.91 2.48 -17.59
CA HIS A 315 10.66 3.13 -17.98
C HIS A 315 9.55 2.14 -18.34
N LYS A 316 8.31 2.50 -18.02
CA LYS A 316 7.11 1.69 -18.31
C LYS A 316 6.96 1.40 -19.80
N TYR A 317 7.21 2.40 -20.65
CA TYR A 317 7.12 2.30 -22.10
C TYR A 317 8.04 1.21 -22.68
N ASP A 318 9.32 1.21 -22.27
CA ASP A 318 10.28 0.20 -22.73
C ASP A 318 9.89 -1.21 -22.29
N ARG A 319 9.29 -1.34 -21.09
CA ARG A 319 8.74 -2.62 -20.61
C ARG A 319 7.55 -3.07 -21.45
N GLN A 320 6.64 -2.17 -21.82
CA GLN A 320 5.49 -2.47 -22.67
C GLN A 320 5.96 -2.95 -24.05
N LYS A 321 6.86 -2.22 -24.70
CA LYS A 321 7.42 -2.61 -26.01
C LYS A 321 8.04 -4.01 -25.99
N PHE A 322 8.79 -4.31 -24.93
CA PHE A 322 9.33 -5.65 -24.72
C PHE A 322 8.22 -6.72 -24.59
N LEU A 323 7.18 -6.44 -23.80
CA LEU A 323 6.06 -7.36 -23.59
C LEU A 323 5.22 -7.55 -24.85
N GLU A 324 4.95 -6.49 -25.62
CA GLU A 324 4.22 -6.56 -26.88
C GLU A 324 4.87 -7.51 -27.89
N THR A 325 6.21 -7.48 -27.91
CA THR A 325 7.04 -8.31 -28.80
C THR A 325 7.09 -9.77 -28.34
N HIS A 326 7.30 -10.01 -27.04
CA HIS A 326 7.65 -11.34 -26.55
C HIS A 326 6.54 -12.11 -25.84
N LEU A 327 5.53 -11.44 -25.29
CA LEU A 327 4.40 -12.11 -24.61
C LEU A 327 3.24 -12.23 -25.61
N GLN A 328 2.86 -13.47 -25.93
CA GLN A 328 1.77 -13.75 -26.86
C GLN A 328 0.59 -14.39 -26.13
N VAL A 329 -0.61 -14.15 -26.65
CA VAL A 329 -1.83 -14.86 -26.26
C VAL A 329 -2.05 -15.96 -27.30
N LYS A 330 -2.28 -17.20 -26.83
CA LYS A 330 -2.58 -18.36 -27.67
C LYS A 330 -3.80 -18.08 -28.54
N ASN A 331 -3.86 -18.77 -29.68
CA ASN A 331 -4.95 -18.59 -30.63
C ASN A 331 -6.19 -19.41 -30.21
N GLU A 332 -6.71 -19.12 -29.02
CA GLU A 332 -7.93 -19.69 -28.45
C GLU A 332 -9.02 -18.63 -28.55
N SER A 333 -10.25 -19.02 -28.94
CA SER A 333 -11.37 -18.06 -28.95
C SER A 333 -11.83 -17.85 -27.51
N ILE A 334 -11.74 -16.60 -27.06
CA ILE A 334 -12.20 -16.14 -25.74
C ILE A 334 -13.30 -15.08 -25.90
N ASP A 335 -14.00 -15.10 -27.03
CA ASP A 335 -15.00 -14.11 -27.42
C ASP A 335 -16.13 -14.03 -26.39
N GLY A 336 -16.31 -12.85 -25.81
CA GLY A 336 -17.36 -12.57 -24.83
C GLY A 336 -17.12 -13.16 -23.44
N ARG A 337 -16.05 -13.95 -23.23
CA ARG A 337 -15.73 -14.59 -21.94
C ARG A 337 -15.08 -13.60 -20.98
N ASP A 338 -15.25 -13.85 -19.68
CA ASP A 338 -14.54 -13.14 -18.63
C ASP A 338 -13.21 -13.86 -18.33
N VAL A 339 -12.11 -13.12 -18.28
CA VAL A 339 -10.78 -13.70 -18.09
C VAL A 339 -10.17 -13.20 -16.79
N ILE A 340 -9.84 -14.14 -15.90
CA ILE A 340 -9.13 -13.87 -14.66
C ILE A 340 -7.67 -14.28 -14.89
N VAL A 341 -6.75 -13.33 -14.77
CA VAL A 341 -5.31 -13.56 -14.95
C VAL A 341 -4.61 -13.37 -13.63
N ILE A 342 -3.80 -14.35 -13.22
CA ILE A 342 -2.95 -14.24 -12.03
C ILE A 342 -1.49 -13.96 -12.38
N ASP A 343 -0.85 -13.08 -11.63
CA ASP A 343 0.57 -12.74 -11.75
C ASP A 343 1.19 -12.55 -10.37
N ASP A 344 2.53 -12.57 -10.29
CA ASP A 344 3.21 -12.49 -9.01
C ASP A 344 3.16 -11.07 -8.42
N GLN A 345 3.46 -10.05 -9.22
CA GLN A 345 3.72 -8.72 -8.71
C GLN A 345 3.28 -7.60 -9.65
N TYR A 346 2.46 -6.68 -9.14
CA TYR A 346 2.23 -5.38 -9.75
C TYR A 346 3.36 -4.40 -9.41
N THR A 347 4.02 -3.84 -10.43
CA THR A 347 5.05 -2.81 -10.27
C THR A 347 4.67 -1.50 -10.96
N THR A 348 4.71 -1.51 -12.29
CA THR A 348 4.44 -0.35 -13.16
C THR A 348 3.16 -0.51 -13.97
N GLY A 349 2.48 -1.65 -13.81
CA GLY A 349 1.31 -2.04 -14.60
C GLY A 349 1.60 -2.48 -16.04
N ALA A 350 2.85 -2.45 -16.51
CA ALA A 350 3.18 -2.82 -17.89
C ALA A 350 2.71 -4.24 -18.27
N THR A 351 2.96 -5.24 -17.43
CA THR A 351 2.49 -6.63 -17.65
C THR A 351 0.98 -6.70 -17.68
N ALA A 352 0.30 -6.10 -16.68
CA ALA A 352 -1.14 -6.11 -16.58
C ALA A 352 -1.80 -5.48 -17.81
N GLU A 353 -1.39 -4.26 -18.17
CA GLU A 353 -1.94 -3.50 -19.28
C GLU A 353 -1.72 -4.19 -20.63
N THR A 354 -0.50 -4.69 -20.88
CA THR A 354 -0.20 -5.40 -22.14
C THR A 354 -1.01 -6.69 -22.25
N SER A 355 -1.14 -7.43 -21.15
CA SER A 355 -1.89 -8.69 -21.13
C SER A 355 -3.39 -8.47 -21.34
N ILE A 356 -3.96 -7.47 -20.65
CA ILE A 356 -5.37 -7.08 -20.79
C ILE A 356 -5.67 -6.67 -22.24
N ASN A 357 -4.84 -5.81 -22.84
CA ASN A 357 -5.06 -5.35 -24.20
C ASN A 357 -5.05 -6.50 -25.20
N LYS A 358 -4.06 -7.41 -25.10
CA LYS A 358 -3.99 -8.61 -25.96
C LYS A 358 -5.20 -9.55 -25.78
N LEU A 359 -5.74 -9.69 -24.56
CA LEU A 359 -6.95 -10.48 -24.32
C LEU A 359 -8.20 -9.81 -24.91
N TRP A 360 -8.32 -8.48 -24.81
CA TRP A 360 -9.42 -7.74 -25.42
C TRP A 360 -9.39 -7.79 -26.95
N GLU A 361 -8.21 -7.75 -27.57
CA GLU A 361 -8.01 -7.98 -29.01
C GLU A 361 -8.45 -9.38 -29.44
N LYS A 362 -8.37 -10.36 -28.53
CA LYS A 362 -8.87 -11.74 -28.72
C LYS A 362 -10.33 -11.93 -28.32
N GLY A 363 -11.05 -10.84 -28.02
CA GLY A 363 -12.50 -10.86 -27.83
C GLY A 363 -12.98 -10.98 -26.39
N ALA A 364 -12.08 -11.03 -25.39
CA ALA A 364 -12.49 -11.05 -23.99
C ALA A 364 -13.43 -9.88 -23.66
N LYS A 365 -14.47 -10.16 -22.84
CA LYS A 365 -15.43 -9.16 -22.38
C LYS A 365 -14.86 -8.40 -21.19
N ASN A 366 -14.65 -9.08 -20.07
CA ASN A 366 -14.04 -8.50 -18.89
C ASN A 366 -12.69 -9.17 -18.62
N VAL A 367 -11.72 -8.40 -18.14
CA VAL A 367 -10.42 -8.92 -17.71
C VAL A 367 -10.11 -8.45 -16.29
N TYR A 368 -9.94 -9.43 -15.40
CA TYR A 368 -9.58 -9.22 -14.00
C TYR A 368 -8.15 -9.70 -13.78
N PHE A 369 -7.22 -8.75 -13.68
CA PHE A 369 -5.80 -9.03 -13.49
C PHE A 369 -5.45 -8.97 -12.01
N ILE A 370 -5.22 -10.13 -11.39
CA ILE A 370 -5.00 -10.28 -9.95
C ILE A 370 -3.53 -10.54 -9.69
N THR A 371 -2.93 -9.75 -8.82
CA THR A 371 -1.53 -9.93 -8.38
C THR A 371 -1.47 -10.36 -6.92
N PHE A 372 -0.52 -11.22 -6.56
CA PHE A 372 -0.27 -11.51 -5.15
C PHE A 372 0.20 -10.27 -4.41
N PHE A 373 1.14 -9.55 -5.02
CA PHE A 373 1.82 -8.42 -4.40
C PHE A 373 1.71 -7.16 -5.26
N TYR A 374 1.59 -5.98 -4.64
CA TYR A 374 1.90 -4.72 -5.29
C TYR A 374 3.09 -4.05 -4.60
N LEU A 375 3.96 -3.47 -5.42
CA LEU A 375 5.16 -2.81 -4.93
C LEU A 375 4.81 -1.45 -4.34
N ILE A 376 5.14 -1.26 -3.06
CA ILE A 376 5.01 0.03 -2.38
C ILE A 376 6.35 0.76 -2.33
N ASN A 377 6.30 2.10 -2.22
CA ASN A 377 7.44 3.00 -2.30
C ASN A 377 8.47 2.75 -1.18
N LEU A 378 9.70 3.21 -1.41
CA LEU A 378 10.74 3.26 -0.38
C LEU A 378 10.42 4.33 0.67
N VAL A 379 10.76 4.07 1.93
CA VAL A 379 10.73 5.08 3.00
C VAL A 379 12.08 5.80 3.05
N VAL A 380 12.05 7.12 2.90
CA VAL A 380 13.20 8.00 3.12
C VAL A 380 13.31 8.31 4.61
N THR A 381 14.53 8.32 5.15
CA THR A 381 14.77 8.68 6.55
C THR A 381 15.26 10.11 6.67
N ASP A 382 15.21 10.63 7.89
CA ASP A 382 15.76 11.92 8.30
C ASP A 382 17.29 11.94 8.43
N LYS A 383 17.93 10.76 8.41
CA LYS A 383 19.39 10.66 8.46
C LYS A 383 20.00 11.10 7.13
N VAL A 384 20.93 12.04 7.20
CA VAL A 384 21.66 12.56 6.04
C VAL A 384 22.94 11.76 5.80
N CYS A 385 23.22 11.44 4.55
CA CYS A 385 24.46 10.80 4.14
C CYS A 385 25.65 11.73 4.37
N PRO A 386 26.66 11.32 5.17
CA PRO A 386 27.80 12.18 5.47
C PRO A 386 28.70 12.43 4.26
N LYS A 387 28.58 11.63 3.19
CA LYS A 387 29.41 11.75 1.99
C LYS A 387 28.84 12.70 0.93
N CYS A 388 27.52 12.82 0.82
CA CYS A 388 26.92 13.58 -0.28
C CYS A 388 25.74 14.47 0.14
N GLY A 389 25.40 14.53 1.43
CA GLY A 389 24.34 15.39 1.94
C GLY A 389 22.91 14.96 1.55
N LYS A 390 22.74 13.82 0.87
CA LYS A 390 21.42 13.28 0.53
C LYS A 390 20.86 12.42 1.67
N TYR A 391 19.54 12.43 1.85
CA TYR A 391 18.88 11.57 2.83
C TYR A 391 19.09 10.07 2.55
N PHE A 392 19.21 9.29 3.61
CA PHE A 392 19.25 7.84 3.53
C PHE A 392 17.86 7.27 3.26
N GLN A 393 17.82 6.07 2.68
CA GLN A 393 16.63 5.25 2.52
C GLN A 393 16.76 4.00 3.38
N ILE A 394 15.67 3.52 3.99
CA ILE A 394 15.68 2.19 4.61
C ILE A 394 15.60 1.15 3.51
N LYS A 395 16.54 0.21 3.49
CA LYS A 395 16.52 -0.96 2.61
C LYS A 395 16.60 -2.23 3.44
N VAL A 396 16.12 -3.32 2.84
CA VAL A 396 16.15 -4.66 3.43
C VAL A 396 17.04 -5.53 2.57
N ARG A 397 17.98 -6.22 3.21
CA ARG A 397 18.90 -7.12 2.52
C ARG A 397 18.18 -8.42 2.21
N LYS A 398 18.25 -8.86 0.95
CA LYS A 398 17.51 -10.06 0.48
C LYS A 398 17.92 -11.36 1.17
N LYS A 399 19.20 -11.49 1.56
CA LYS A 399 19.77 -12.74 2.07
C LYS A 399 19.25 -13.11 3.46
N ASP A 400 19.06 -12.12 4.34
CA ASP A 400 18.82 -12.30 5.78
C ASP A 400 17.69 -11.42 6.32
N GLY A 401 17.11 -10.55 5.49
CA GLY A 401 16.08 -9.60 5.92
C GLY A 401 16.61 -8.46 6.79
N ALA A 402 17.94 -8.33 6.97
CA ALA A 402 18.51 -7.28 7.80
C ALA A 402 18.28 -5.90 7.17
N LYS A 403 17.83 -4.95 7.98
CA LYS A 403 17.60 -3.56 7.57
C LYS A 403 18.91 -2.79 7.57
N PHE A 404 19.06 -1.86 6.63
CA PHE A 404 20.21 -0.96 6.54
C PHE A 404 19.80 0.37 5.89
N LEU A 405 20.56 1.41 6.19
CA LEU A 405 20.45 2.71 5.54
C LEU A 405 21.27 2.72 4.25
N SER A 406 20.67 3.18 3.16
CA SER A 406 21.32 3.26 1.85
C SER A 406 21.09 4.62 1.22
N CYS A 407 22.17 5.26 0.80
CA CYS A 407 22.15 6.44 -0.03
C CYS A 407 22.30 5.95 -1.48
N ALA A 408 21.19 5.58 -2.13
CA ALA A 408 21.21 4.88 -3.42
C ALA A 408 21.92 5.70 -4.52
N SER A 409 22.86 5.10 -5.25
CA SER A 409 23.56 5.75 -6.37
C SER A 409 22.71 5.80 -7.65
N PRO A 410 23.04 6.67 -8.62
CA PRO A 410 22.40 6.73 -9.94
C PRO A 410 22.34 5.40 -10.70
N GLU A 411 23.35 4.53 -10.53
CA GLU A 411 23.37 3.18 -11.10
C GLU A 411 22.14 2.35 -10.69
N PHE A 412 21.60 2.58 -9.49
CA PHE A 412 20.41 1.91 -8.97
C PHE A 412 19.18 2.82 -8.96
N GLY A 413 19.17 3.86 -9.80
CA GLY A 413 18.07 4.83 -9.91
C GLY A 413 17.93 5.80 -8.73
N GLY A 414 18.99 5.96 -7.92
CA GLY A 414 19.04 6.95 -6.85
C GLY A 414 19.75 8.25 -7.23
N ILE A 415 19.80 9.21 -6.30
CA ILE A 415 20.50 10.50 -6.48
C ILE A 415 21.69 10.68 -5.51
N GLY A 416 22.08 9.61 -4.83
CA GLY A 416 23.09 9.57 -3.78
C GLY A 416 24.44 9.02 -4.24
N CYS A 417 25.33 8.72 -3.30
CA CYS A 417 26.71 8.28 -3.59
C CYS A 417 26.97 6.78 -3.33
N GLY A 418 25.94 5.99 -3.06
CA GLY A 418 26.06 4.55 -2.78
C GLY A 418 26.44 4.19 -1.33
N ASN A 419 26.53 5.17 -0.41
CA ASN A 419 26.94 4.90 0.97
C ASN A 419 25.92 4.02 1.71
N ILE A 420 26.40 3.06 2.51
CA ILE A 420 25.59 2.14 3.30
C ILE A 420 25.97 2.24 4.78
N GLN A 421 24.98 2.23 5.68
CA GLN A 421 25.16 2.10 7.12
C GLN A 421 24.22 1.01 7.65
N ASN A 422 24.68 0.15 8.57
CA ASN A 422 23.78 -0.79 9.23
C ASN A 422 22.89 -0.03 10.23
N LEU A 423 21.66 -0.52 10.41
CA LEU A 423 20.71 0.02 11.40
C LEU A 423 20.92 -0.58 12.78
#